data_AF-A0A7S2AHJ4-F1
#
_entry.id   AF-A0A7S2AHJ4-F1
#
_cell.length_a   1.000
_cell.length_b   1.000
_cell.length_c   1.000
_cell.angle_alpha   90.00
_cell.angle_beta   90.00
_cell.angle_gamma   90.00
#
_symmetry.space_group_name_H-M   'P 1'
#
loop_
_entity.id
_entity.type
_entity.pdbx_description
1 polymer ?
#
loop_
_entity_poly.entity_id
_entity_poly.type
_entity_poly.pdbx_seq_one_letter_code
_entity_poly.pdbx_strand_id
1 'polypeptide(L)'
;PEEGAFVAFMRDAEIESVPDFGAALPLRAPSRLGHFYYATGNSHILSGQVRHLIVSKKKPNKADQHRGELEYADYAWETLFRKIGATSFLCERDPKGNLLFGSSCWATGRD
;
A
#
# COMPACT_ATOMS: atom_id res chain seq x y z
N PRO A 1 -6.92 18.12 -6.69
CA PRO A 1 -5.56 17.53 -6.61
C PRO A 1 -5.21 16.91 -7.95
N GLU A 2 -4.02 17.21 -8.48
CA GLU A 2 -3.49 16.47 -9.63
C GLU A 2 -3.30 15.01 -9.23
N GLU A 3 -3.58 14.10 -10.16
CA GLU A 3 -3.38 12.66 -9.98
C GLU A 3 -1.89 12.35 -9.79
N GLY A 4 -1.54 11.59 -8.75
CA GLY A 4 -0.16 11.19 -8.49
C GLY A 4 0.45 10.40 -9.65
N ALA A 5 1.74 10.61 -9.92
CA ALA A 5 2.47 10.00 -11.04
C ALA A 5 2.38 8.47 -11.09
N PHE A 6 2.26 7.81 -9.94
CA PHE A 6 2.08 6.35 -9.86
C PHE A 6 0.69 5.90 -10.29
N VAL A 7 -0.36 6.64 -9.91
CA VAL A 7 -1.74 6.35 -10.33
C VAL A 7 -1.90 6.56 -11.83
N ALA A 8 -1.31 7.64 -12.36
CA ALA A 8 -1.25 7.90 -13.80
C ALA A 8 -0.54 6.75 -14.56
N PHE A 9 0.62 6.29 -14.05
CA PHE A 9 1.33 5.13 -14.62
C PHE A 9 0.48 3.87 -14.62
N MET A 10 -0.20 3.54 -13.51
CA MET A 10 -1.05 2.35 -13.42
C MET A 10 -2.18 2.39 -14.44
N ARG A 11 -2.83 3.54 -14.59
CA ARG A 11 -3.88 3.74 -15.60
C ARG A 11 -3.35 3.52 -17.01
N ASP A 12 -2.23 4.16 -17.35
CA ASP A 12 -1.64 4.08 -18.69
C ASP A 12 -1.12 2.67 -19.02
N ALA A 13 -0.78 1.88 -17.99
CA ALA A 13 -0.38 0.49 -18.09
C ALA A 13 -1.54 -0.51 -18.03
N GLU A 14 -2.81 -0.05 -17.99
CA GLU A 14 -4.01 -0.88 -17.83
C GLU A 14 -3.99 -1.77 -16.57
N ILE A 15 -3.29 -1.31 -15.52
CA ILE A 15 -3.18 -2.02 -14.25
C ILE A 15 -4.27 -1.51 -13.31
N GLU A 16 -5.22 -2.38 -13.00
CA GLU A 16 -6.40 -1.99 -12.24
C GLU A 16 -6.14 -1.80 -10.74
N SER A 17 -5.10 -2.42 -10.18
CA SER A 17 -4.79 -2.35 -8.75
C SER A 17 -3.33 -2.61 -8.43
N VAL A 18 -2.88 -2.17 -7.25
CA VAL A 18 -1.53 -2.46 -6.76
C VAL A 18 -1.25 -3.95 -6.60
N PRO A 19 -2.19 -4.79 -6.11
CA PRO A 19 -2.05 -6.24 -6.19
C PRO A 19 -1.77 -6.73 -7.61
N ASP A 20 -2.47 -6.21 -8.62
CA ASP A 20 -2.25 -6.60 -10.02
C ASP A 20 -0.89 -6.13 -10.53
N PHE A 21 -0.46 -4.92 -10.15
CA PHE A 21 0.90 -4.44 -10.41
C PHE A 21 1.94 -5.40 -9.84
N GLY A 22 1.80 -5.78 -8.57
CA GLY A 22 2.70 -6.70 -7.87
C GLY A 22 2.75 -8.08 -8.52
N ALA A 23 1.61 -8.58 -9.00
CA ALA A 23 1.51 -9.85 -9.72
C ALA A 23 2.12 -9.78 -11.14
N ALA A 24 2.05 -8.62 -11.78
CA ALA A 24 2.61 -8.38 -13.11
C ALA A 24 4.12 -8.09 -13.10
N LEU A 25 4.71 -7.79 -11.94
CA LEU A 25 6.16 -7.59 -11.84
C LEU A 25 6.87 -8.89 -12.25
N PRO A 26 7.79 -8.85 -13.23
CA PRO A 26 8.56 -10.03 -13.58
C PRO A 26 9.28 -10.48 -12.32
N LEU A 27 9.10 -11.76 -11.95
CA LEU A 27 9.88 -12.42 -10.90
C LEU A 27 11.35 -12.27 -11.31
N ARG A 28 12.03 -11.25 -10.79
CA ARG A 28 13.46 -11.13 -10.98
C ARG A 28 14.07 -12.37 -10.36
N ALA A 29 14.91 -13.05 -11.13
CA ALA A 29 15.65 -14.22 -10.66
C ALA A 29 16.18 -13.91 -9.25
N PRO A 30 16.06 -14.86 -8.29
CA PRO A 30 16.43 -14.62 -6.91
C PRO A 30 17.79 -13.95 -6.91
N SER A 31 17.87 -12.75 -6.33
CA SER A 31 19.14 -12.07 -6.18
C SER A 31 20.06 -13.10 -5.55
N ARG A 32 21.08 -13.55 -6.29
CA ARG A 32 22.18 -14.29 -5.69
C ARG A 32 22.57 -13.49 -4.46
N LEU A 33 22.42 -14.10 -3.28
CA LEU A 33 22.52 -13.45 -1.97
C LEU A 33 23.66 -12.40 -1.99
N GLY A 34 23.32 -11.11 -1.90
CA GLY A 34 24.35 -10.06 -1.73
C GLY A 34 24.13 -8.71 -2.43
N HIS A 35 23.19 -8.56 -3.36
CA HIS A 35 22.98 -7.27 -4.04
C HIS A 35 21.66 -6.60 -3.61
N PHE A 36 21.76 -5.33 -3.18
CA PHE A 36 20.60 -4.50 -2.86
C PHE A 36 20.03 -3.87 -4.13
N TYR A 37 18.72 -4.00 -4.32
CA TYR A 37 17.99 -3.30 -5.37
C TYR A 37 16.82 -2.56 -4.75
N TYR A 38 16.80 -1.23 -4.93
CA TYR A 38 15.63 -0.43 -4.56
C TYR A 38 14.49 -0.69 -5.56
N ALA A 39 13.34 -1.11 -5.05
CA ALA A 39 12.13 -1.32 -5.85
C ALA A 39 10.90 -0.95 -5.02
N THR A 40 10.22 0.14 -5.38
CA THR A 40 8.99 0.60 -4.71
C THR A 40 7.90 -0.48 -4.70
N GLY A 41 7.85 -1.34 -5.72
CA GLY A 41 6.95 -2.51 -5.79
C GLY A 41 7.07 -3.46 -4.59
N ASN A 42 8.25 -3.59 -3.97
CA ASN A 42 8.42 -4.46 -2.81
C ASN A 42 7.64 -3.95 -1.59
N SER A 43 7.62 -2.64 -1.36
CA SER A 43 6.84 -2.01 -0.29
C SER A 43 5.34 -2.23 -0.50
N HIS A 44 4.88 -2.16 -1.75
CA HIS A 44 3.49 -2.43 -2.11
C HIS A 44 3.09 -3.90 -1.87
N ILE A 45 3.97 -4.86 -2.20
CA ILE A 45 3.76 -6.29 -1.92
C ILE A 45 3.67 -6.53 -0.41
N LEU A 46 4.61 -5.97 0.38
CA LEU A 46 4.58 -6.08 1.84
C LEU A 46 3.31 -5.47 2.43
N SER A 47 2.89 -4.31 1.93
CA SER A 47 1.63 -3.66 2.30
C SER A 47 0.42 -4.56 2.00
N GLY A 48 0.40 -5.22 0.84
CA GLY A 48 -0.58 -6.26 0.50
C GLY A 48 -0.63 -7.41 1.52
N GLN A 49 0.53 -7.93 1.92
CA GLN A 49 0.62 -9.00 2.91
C GLN A 49 0.11 -8.58 4.29
N VAL A 50 0.48 -7.38 4.76
CA VAL A 50 0.01 -6.86 6.07
C VAL A 50 -1.51 -6.68 6.06
N ARG A 51 -2.08 -6.17 4.96
CA ARG A 51 -3.54 -6.09 4.78
C ARG A 51 -4.22 -7.45 4.90
N HIS A 52 -3.71 -8.44 4.18
CA HIS A 52 -4.24 -9.81 4.27
C HIS A 52 -4.18 -10.35 5.70
N LEU A 53 -3.11 -10.08 6.45
CA LEU A 53 -2.96 -10.52 7.85
C LEU A 53 -3.95 -9.83 8.82
N ILE A 54 -4.29 -8.56 8.56
CA ILE A 54 -5.26 -7.81 9.38
C ILE A 54 -6.68 -8.30 9.07
N VAL A 55 -7.02 -8.43 7.79
CA VAL A 55 -8.33 -8.91 7.34
C VAL A 55 -8.55 -10.37 7.76
N SER A 56 -7.54 -11.24 7.64
CA SER A 56 -7.68 -12.67 7.97
C SER A 56 -7.94 -12.95 9.45
N LYS A 57 -7.67 -11.97 10.34
CA LYS A 57 -7.97 -12.08 11.78
C LYS A 57 -9.45 -11.81 12.11
N LYS A 58 -10.23 -11.27 11.17
CA LYS A 58 -11.69 -11.06 11.30
C LYS A 58 -12.41 -11.98 10.31
N LYS A 59 -13.49 -12.65 10.73
CA LYS A 59 -14.23 -13.61 9.88
C LYS A 59 -14.65 -12.96 8.54
N PRO A 60 -14.40 -13.59 7.39
CA PRO A 60 -14.60 -12.93 6.10
C PRO A 60 -16.06 -12.96 5.64
N ASN A 61 -16.62 -11.80 5.30
CA ASN A 61 -17.76 -11.64 4.41
C ASN A 61 -17.33 -10.81 3.17
N LYS A 62 -17.96 -11.02 2.00
CA LYS A 62 -17.55 -10.38 0.73
C LYS A 62 -17.61 -8.84 0.73
N ALA A 63 -18.32 -8.20 1.65
CA ALA A 63 -18.29 -6.75 1.84
C ALA A 63 -17.03 -6.26 2.58
N ASP A 64 -16.20 -7.16 3.13
CA ASP A 64 -15.05 -6.80 3.95
C ASP A 64 -13.81 -6.41 3.13
N GLN A 65 -13.81 -6.51 1.80
CA GLN A 65 -12.63 -6.15 0.99
C GLN A 65 -12.36 -4.65 1.00
N HIS A 66 -13.40 -3.82 0.82
CA HIS A 66 -13.29 -2.35 0.94
C HIS A 66 -13.08 -1.92 2.40
N ARG A 67 -13.59 -2.72 3.34
CA ARG A 67 -13.36 -2.56 4.77
C ARG A 67 -11.90 -2.85 5.15
N GLY A 68 -11.24 -3.80 4.50
CA GLY A 68 -9.84 -4.14 4.75
C GLY A 68 -8.87 -2.99 4.50
N GLU A 69 -9.14 -2.15 3.49
CA GLU A 69 -8.32 -0.96 3.20
C GLU A 69 -8.54 0.17 4.20
N LEU A 70 -9.79 0.41 4.62
CA LEU A 70 -10.10 1.34 5.71
C LEU A 70 -9.48 0.85 7.03
N GLU A 71 -9.64 -0.42 7.35
CA GLU A 71 -9.07 -1.06 8.53
C GLU A 71 -7.53 -1.05 8.51
N TYR A 72 -6.91 -1.04 7.33
CA TYR A 72 -5.46 -0.97 7.22
C TYR A 72 -4.92 0.46 7.42
N ALA A 73 -5.59 1.49 6.88
CA ALA A 73 -5.31 2.88 7.24
C ALA A 73 -5.45 3.10 8.75
N ASP A 74 -6.59 2.67 9.30
CA ASP A 74 -6.89 2.79 10.72
C ASP A 74 -5.89 2.00 11.56
N TYR A 75 -5.47 0.83 11.10
CA TYR A 75 -4.45 0.03 11.77
C TYR A 75 -3.10 0.76 11.85
N ALA A 76 -2.64 1.35 10.74
CA ALA A 76 -1.41 2.13 10.75
C ALA A 76 -1.53 3.35 11.68
N TRP A 77 -2.67 4.03 11.66
CA TRP A 77 -2.96 5.15 12.55
C TRP A 77 -2.92 4.74 14.03
N GLU A 78 -3.70 3.74 14.41
CA GLU A 78 -3.84 3.30 15.82
C GLU A 78 -2.58 2.60 16.35
N THR A 79 -1.86 1.89 15.49
CA THR A 79 -0.70 1.09 15.93
C THR A 79 0.59 1.91 15.96
N LEU A 80 0.73 2.92 15.10
CA LEU A 80 1.95 3.71 14.92
C LEU A 80 1.72 5.21 15.13
N PHE A 81 1.04 5.88 14.20
CA PHE A 81 1.04 7.35 14.11
C PHE A 81 0.47 8.01 15.37
N ARG A 82 -0.65 7.51 15.89
CA ARG A 82 -1.25 8.03 17.13
C ARG A 82 -0.34 7.83 18.35
N LYS A 83 0.43 6.75 18.40
CA LYS A 83 1.30 6.42 19.53
C LYS A 83 2.57 7.25 19.58
N ILE A 84 3.05 7.71 18.42
CA ILE A 84 4.19 8.62 18.33
C ILE A 84 3.79 10.10 18.42
N GLY A 85 2.49 10.39 18.62
CA GLY A 85 1.97 11.75 18.74
C GLY A 85 1.80 12.47 17.41
N ALA A 86 1.80 11.75 16.29
CA ALA A 86 1.55 12.34 14.98
C ALA A 86 0.09 12.81 14.87
N THR A 87 -0.10 13.98 14.26
CA THR A 87 -1.41 14.61 14.08
C THR A 87 -1.92 14.57 12.65
N SER A 88 -1.05 14.28 11.69
CA SER A 88 -1.36 14.21 10.27
C SER A 88 -0.65 13.04 9.61
N PHE A 89 -1.40 12.30 8.80
CA PHE A 89 -0.87 11.30 7.90
C PHE A 89 -1.91 11.05 6.79
N LEU A 90 -1.47 11.02 5.55
CA LEU A 90 -2.31 10.74 4.39
C LEU A 90 -1.53 9.91 3.38
N CYS A 91 -2.18 8.93 2.76
CA CYS A 91 -1.64 8.27 1.56
C CYS A 91 -2.68 8.29 0.45
N GLU A 92 -2.20 8.33 -0.80
CA GLU A 92 -3.03 8.09 -1.97
C GLU A 92 -3.58 6.67 -1.96
N ARG A 93 -4.67 6.51 -2.70
CA ARG A 93 -5.28 5.22 -2.98
C ARG A 93 -5.18 4.94 -4.47
N ASP A 94 -5.04 3.66 -4.83
CA ASP A 94 -5.21 3.22 -6.20
C ASP A 94 -6.69 3.30 -6.64
N PRO A 95 -7.01 3.04 -7.92
CA PRO A 95 -8.38 3.09 -8.42
C PRO A 95 -9.37 2.13 -7.75
N LYS A 96 -8.91 1.07 -7.06
CA LYS A 96 -9.75 0.16 -6.26
C LYS A 96 -9.88 0.58 -4.80
N GLY A 97 -9.25 1.69 -4.41
CA GLY A 97 -9.28 2.23 -3.07
C GLY A 97 -8.16 1.71 -2.17
N ASN A 98 -7.17 0.99 -2.72
CA ASN A 98 -6.09 0.40 -1.95
C ASN A 98 -5.03 1.44 -1.60
N LEU A 99 -4.61 1.51 -0.33
CA LEU A 99 -3.60 2.47 0.10
C LEU A 99 -2.24 2.19 -0.54
N LEU A 100 -1.61 3.27 -1.00
CA LEU A 100 -0.30 3.29 -1.65
C LEU A 100 0.82 3.63 -0.64
N PHE A 101 1.11 2.70 0.27
CA PHE A 101 2.28 2.87 1.14
C PHE A 101 3.59 2.80 0.33
N GLY A 102 4.36 3.88 0.37
CA GLY A 102 5.55 4.07 -0.46
C GLY A 102 5.81 5.56 -0.68
N SER A 103 5.94 5.96 -1.95
CA SER A 103 6.20 7.36 -2.34
C SER A 103 4.97 8.26 -2.37
N SER A 104 3.77 7.72 -2.16
CA SER A 104 2.51 8.46 -2.27
C SER A 104 1.86 8.71 -0.91
N CYS A 105 2.67 9.05 0.10
CA CYS A 105 2.22 9.40 1.44
C CYS A 105 2.79 10.75 1.85
N TRP A 106 2.02 11.49 2.67
CA TRP A 106 2.34 12.82 3.16
C TRP A 106 2.05 12.93 4.65
N ALA A 107 2.86 13.74 5.31
CA ALA A 107 2.68 14.20 6.67
C ALA A 107 3.12 15.68 6.73
N THR A 108 2.75 16.40 7.78
CA THR A 108 3.34 17.73 8.02
C THR A 108 4.81 17.59 8.38
N GLY A 109 5.62 18.65 8.21
CA GLY A 109 7.04 18.58 8.60
C GLY A 109 7.30 18.35 10.10
N ARG A 110 6.26 18.48 10.95
CA ARG A 110 6.35 18.17 12.39
C ARG A 110 6.08 16.70 12.69
N ASP A 111 5.21 16.06 11.92
CA ASP A 111 4.81 14.66 12.08
C ASP A 111 5.75 13.73 11.30
#